data_AF-A0A8X6QP82-F1
#
_entry.id   AF-A0A8X6QP82-F1
#
_cell.length_a   1.000
_cell.length_b   1.000
_cell.length_c   1.000
_cell.angle_alpha   90.00
_cell.angle_beta   90.00
_cell.angle_gamma   90.00
#
_symmetry.space_group_name_H-M   'P 1'
#
loop_
_entity.id
_entity.type
_entity.pdbx_description
1 polymer ?
#
loop_
_entity_poly.entity_id
_entity_poly.type
_entity_poly.pdbx_seq_one_letter_code
_entity_poly.pdbx_strand_id
1 'polypeptide(L)'
;MLTQEWVIVKPARTGLNISIRTTELTDAESSRFQGIIYFGLFDGKKILNYGFGNRVFELKIVCVSKLKTCMYSSKENSTERVRDLHDNFFMGNGEKNFTDGEEGGYNDSLPDFNSWIVTVSSLSLAAMFAITGGAFAIVNAIRNSAEMVFGFLGILIWNTFGILCGTVSIFSWIILYLSKFRKNVMTLEELEQHWVSEFRSCVGFSFYLVVISTTLFIVNVGIISTIIKQPWVDRKLRSELRKKLSSGKFISHSPASSIAKKPKSDIISV
;
A
#
# COMPACT_ATOMS: atom_id res chain seq x y z
N MET A 1 -8.39 -13.53 0.93
CA MET A 1 -9.03 -12.71 1.98
C MET A 1 -8.35 -11.36 2.20
N LEU A 2 -7.02 -11.25 2.42
CA LEU A 2 -6.31 -9.96 2.61
C LEU A 2 -5.98 -9.17 1.32
N THR A 3 -5.83 -9.86 0.21
CA THR A 3 -5.48 -9.25 -1.08
C THR A 3 -6.69 -9.03 -1.98
N GLN A 4 -7.87 -9.47 -1.55
CA GLN A 4 -9.12 -9.38 -2.30
C GLN A 4 -9.88 -8.12 -1.87
N GLU A 5 -10.71 -7.56 -2.73
CA GLU A 5 -11.61 -6.45 -2.36
C GLU A 5 -10.89 -5.20 -1.85
N TRP A 6 -9.89 -4.73 -2.58
CA TRP A 6 -9.27 -3.42 -2.33
C TRP A 6 -10.14 -2.27 -2.87
N VAL A 7 -10.87 -2.52 -3.95
CA VAL A 7 -11.87 -1.60 -4.51
C VAL A 7 -13.12 -2.39 -4.86
N ILE A 8 -14.28 -1.81 -4.58
CA ILE A 8 -15.60 -2.37 -4.88
C ILE A 8 -16.29 -1.39 -5.82
N VAL A 9 -16.75 -1.86 -6.97
CA VAL A 9 -17.46 -1.05 -7.96
C VAL A 9 -18.85 -1.60 -8.15
N LYS A 10 -19.86 -0.74 -8.18
CA LYS A 10 -21.27 -1.12 -8.34
C LYS A 10 -21.83 -0.63 -9.68
N PRO A 11 -21.47 -1.28 -10.81
CA PRO A 11 -22.00 -0.89 -12.11
C PRO A 11 -23.52 -1.07 -12.17
N ALA A 12 -24.15 -0.20 -12.97
CA ALA A 12 -25.56 -0.29 -13.30
C ALA A 12 -25.74 -0.09 -14.80
N ARG A 13 -26.73 -0.78 -15.38
CA ARG A 13 -27.09 -0.58 -16.78
C ARG A 13 -27.99 0.64 -16.91
N THR A 14 -27.62 1.56 -17.80
CA THR A 14 -28.42 2.74 -18.16
C THR A 14 -29.17 2.50 -19.48
N GLY A 15 -30.18 3.31 -19.80
CA GLY A 15 -30.87 3.22 -21.11
C GLY A 15 -31.96 2.14 -21.24
N LEU A 16 -32.21 1.32 -20.22
CA LEU A 16 -33.49 0.62 -20.12
C LEU A 16 -34.53 1.67 -19.72
N ASN A 17 -35.42 2.05 -20.66
CA ASN A 17 -36.62 2.84 -20.38
C ASN A 17 -37.60 1.96 -19.57
N ILE A 18 -37.21 1.62 -18.34
CA ILE A 18 -38.13 1.05 -17.37
C ILE A 18 -38.99 2.24 -16.98
N SER A 19 -40.20 2.31 -17.53
CA SER A 19 -41.16 3.32 -17.12
C SER A 19 -41.44 3.07 -15.63
N ILE A 20 -40.72 3.76 -14.75
CA ILE A 20 -41.00 3.75 -13.32
C ILE A 20 -42.25 4.63 -13.17
N ARG A 21 -43.42 4.02 -13.44
CA ARG A 21 -44.63 4.42 -12.75
C ARG A 21 -44.38 4.12 -11.29
N THR A 22 -44.36 5.18 -10.49
CA THR A 22 -44.43 5.22 -9.03
C THR A 22 -45.43 4.18 -8.51
N THR A 23 -44.96 2.97 -8.31
CA THR A 23 -45.66 1.89 -7.61
C THR A 23 -44.56 0.99 -7.10
N GLU A 24 -44.43 0.96 -5.78
CA GLU A 24 -43.52 0.17 -4.96
C GLU A 24 -42.80 -0.97 -5.71
N LEU A 25 -41.60 -0.64 -6.20
CA LEU A 25 -40.72 -1.61 -6.84
C LEU A 25 -40.25 -2.57 -5.74
N THR A 26 -40.78 -3.78 -5.71
CA THR A 26 -40.24 -4.85 -4.84
C THR A 26 -38.72 -4.94 -5.01
N ASP A 27 -37.96 -5.12 -3.92
CA ASP A 27 -36.48 -5.21 -3.92
C ASP A 27 -35.91 -6.18 -4.99
N ALA A 28 -36.73 -7.15 -5.42
CA ALA A 28 -36.41 -8.12 -6.47
C ALA A 28 -36.33 -7.52 -7.90
N GLU A 29 -36.98 -6.39 -8.20
CA GLU A 29 -36.84 -5.69 -9.48
C GLU A 29 -35.69 -4.68 -9.47
N SER A 30 -35.42 -4.05 -8.32
CA SER A 30 -34.30 -3.12 -8.16
C SER A 30 -32.94 -3.80 -8.38
N SER A 31 -32.83 -5.11 -8.11
CA SER A 31 -31.57 -5.86 -8.22
C SER A 31 -31.27 -6.39 -9.63
N ARG A 32 -32.21 -6.25 -10.58
CA ARG A 32 -31.99 -6.59 -11.99
C ARG A 32 -31.14 -5.50 -12.64
N PHE A 33 -30.23 -5.86 -13.54
CA PHE A 33 -29.35 -4.90 -14.24
C PHE A 33 -28.39 -4.12 -13.35
N GLN A 34 -28.06 -4.69 -12.18
CA GLN A 34 -27.00 -4.23 -11.30
C GLN A 34 -25.85 -5.24 -11.30
N GLY A 35 -24.68 -4.77 -10.93
CA GLY A 35 -23.52 -5.62 -10.75
C GLY A 35 -22.64 -5.16 -9.60
N ILE A 36 -21.71 -6.03 -9.23
CA ILE A 36 -20.66 -5.74 -8.26
C ILE A 36 -19.35 -6.29 -8.80
N ILE A 37 -18.33 -5.45 -8.82
CA ILE A 37 -16.97 -5.80 -9.21
C ILE A 37 -16.05 -5.58 -8.03
N TYR A 38 -15.35 -6.63 -7.64
CA TYR A 38 -14.32 -6.62 -6.62
C TYR A 38 -12.97 -6.63 -7.31
N PHE A 39 -12.19 -5.58 -7.12
CA PHE A 39 -10.79 -5.54 -7.53
C PHE A 39 -9.92 -5.78 -6.32
N GLY A 40 -9.11 -6.84 -6.34
CA GLY A 40 -8.05 -7.09 -5.38
C GLY A 40 -6.67 -6.88 -6.01
N LEU A 41 -5.64 -6.92 -5.19
CA LEU A 41 -4.26 -6.66 -5.61
C LEU A 41 -3.75 -7.65 -6.67
N PHE A 42 -4.24 -8.89 -6.65
CA PHE A 42 -3.83 -9.95 -7.59
C PHE A 42 -5.00 -10.60 -8.33
N ASP A 43 -6.15 -10.65 -7.68
CA ASP A 43 -7.34 -11.35 -8.15
C ASP A 43 -8.56 -10.51 -7.82
N GLY A 44 -9.63 -10.75 -8.55
CA GLY A 44 -10.85 -9.97 -8.50
C GLY A 44 -12.02 -10.81 -8.99
N LYS A 45 -13.21 -10.25 -8.83
CA LYS A 45 -14.45 -10.93 -9.18
C LYS A 45 -15.44 -9.93 -9.72
N LYS A 46 -15.95 -10.19 -10.92
CA LYS A 46 -17.01 -9.40 -11.54
C LYS A 46 -18.30 -10.21 -11.52
N ILE A 47 -19.36 -9.61 -11.00
CA ILE A 47 -20.70 -10.20 -10.94
C ILE A 47 -21.66 -9.23 -11.62
N LEU A 48 -22.23 -9.60 -12.76
CA LEU A 48 -23.19 -8.77 -13.48
C LEU A 48 -24.52 -9.51 -13.62
N ASN A 49 -25.62 -8.84 -13.27
CA ASN A 49 -26.96 -9.38 -13.48
C ASN A 49 -27.58 -8.79 -14.74
N TYR A 50 -27.74 -9.59 -15.79
CA TYR A 50 -28.34 -9.14 -17.06
C TYR A 50 -29.87 -9.25 -17.09
N GLY A 51 -30.52 -9.44 -15.94
CA GLY A 51 -31.97 -9.62 -15.80
C GLY A 51 -32.42 -11.07 -15.73
N PHE A 52 -31.53 -12.04 -16.02
CA PHE A 52 -31.77 -13.48 -15.95
C PHE A 52 -30.91 -14.19 -14.89
N GLY A 53 -30.38 -13.42 -13.94
CA GLY A 53 -29.51 -13.91 -12.88
C GLY A 53 -28.06 -13.46 -13.01
N ASN A 54 -27.27 -13.79 -12.00
CA ASN A 54 -25.90 -13.34 -11.84
C ASN A 54 -24.93 -14.13 -12.72
N ARG A 55 -24.15 -13.41 -13.54
CA ARG A 55 -23.01 -13.95 -14.27
C ARG A 55 -21.73 -13.59 -13.53
N VAL A 56 -20.98 -14.61 -13.14
CA VAL A 56 -19.76 -14.47 -12.35
C VAL A 56 -18.55 -14.67 -13.27
N PHE A 57 -17.61 -13.76 -13.17
CA PHE A 57 -16.37 -13.73 -13.91
C PHE A 57 -15.20 -13.55 -12.94
N GLU A 58 -14.21 -14.44 -13.01
CA GLU A 58 -12.97 -14.28 -12.24
C GLU A 58 -12.03 -13.34 -12.98
N LEU A 59 -11.50 -12.35 -12.27
CA LEU A 59 -10.62 -11.34 -12.86
C LEU A 59 -9.20 -11.51 -12.32
N LYS A 60 -8.24 -11.85 -13.17
CA LYS A 60 -6.84 -11.96 -12.74
C LYS A 60 -5.99 -10.84 -13.32
N ILE A 61 -5.12 -10.26 -12.50
CA ILE A 61 -4.16 -9.28 -12.99
C ILE A 61 -3.10 -9.99 -13.82
N VAL A 62 -2.86 -9.45 -15.02
CA VAL A 62 -1.77 -9.90 -15.89
C VAL A 62 -0.90 -8.70 -16.21
N CYS A 63 0.38 -8.83 -15.87
CA CYS A 63 1.37 -7.79 -16.04
C CYS A 63 2.46 -8.29 -16.98
N VAL A 64 2.83 -7.49 -17.97
CA VAL A 64 3.96 -7.78 -18.87
C VAL A 64 5.02 -6.71 -18.72
N SER A 65 6.14 -7.07 -18.08
CA SER A 65 7.22 -6.14 -17.76
C SER A 65 7.82 -5.46 -19.00
N LYS A 66 7.85 -6.14 -20.14
CA LYS A 66 8.33 -5.57 -21.42
C LYS A 66 7.46 -4.39 -21.89
N LEU A 67 6.17 -4.46 -21.61
CA LEU A 67 5.18 -3.47 -22.04
C LEU A 67 4.85 -2.45 -20.94
N LYS A 68 5.38 -2.64 -19.72
CA LYS A 68 5.10 -1.81 -18.53
C LYS A 68 3.61 -1.55 -18.32
N THR A 69 2.78 -2.55 -18.61
CA THR A 69 1.32 -2.47 -18.46
C THR A 69 0.82 -3.68 -17.67
N CYS A 70 -0.23 -3.46 -16.89
CA CYS A 70 -1.03 -4.53 -16.30
C CYS A 70 -2.49 -4.32 -16.68
N MET A 71 -3.24 -5.41 -16.77
CA MET A 71 -4.70 -5.35 -16.88
C MET A 71 -5.36 -6.48 -16.09
N TYR A 72 -6.61 -6.28 -15.68
CA TYR A 72 -7.46 -7.39 -15.26
C TYR A 72 -8.04 -8.09 -16.49
N SER A 73 -7.81 -9.41 -16.61
CA SER A 73 -8.42 -10.22 -17.65
C SER A 73 -9.36 -11.27 -17.05
N SER A 74 -10.50 -11.45 -17.71
CA SER A 74 -11.52 -12.43 -17.35
C SER A 74 -11.33 -13.79 -18.04
N LYS A 75 -10.33 -13.94 -18.92
CA LYS A 75 -10.10 -15.22 -19.64
C LYS A 75 -9.70 -16.32 -18.66
N GLU A 76 -10.05 -17.56 -18.96
CA GLU A 76 -9.77 -18.70 -18.08
C GLU A 76 -8.30 -19.14 -18.17
N ASN A 77 -7.77 -19.22 -19.40
CA ASN A 77 -6.43 -19.69 -19.70
C ASN A 77 -5.37 -18.57 -19.56
N SER A 78 -4.22 -18.87 -18.95
CA SER A 78 -3.14 -17.90 -18.72
C SER A 78 -2.52 -17.38 -20.02
N THR A 79 -2.37 -18.24 -21.03
CA THR A 79 -1.83 -17.84 -22.34
C THR A 79 -2.79 -16.91 -23.08
N GLU A 80 -4.09 -17.14 -22.98
CA GLU A 80 -5.12 -16.27 -23.54
C GLU A 80 -5.15 -14.92 -22.84
N ARG A 81 -4.97 -14.85 -21.52
CA ARG A 81 -4.88 -13.55 -20.82
C ARG A 81 -3.69 -12.71 -21.28
N VAL A 82 -2.54 -13.35 -21.54
CA VAL A 82 -1.36 -12.65 -22.06
C VAL A 82 -1.59 -12.21 -23.51
N ARG A 83 -2.24 -13.05 -24.33
CA ARG A 83 -2.62 -12.70 -25.70
C ARG A 83 -3.59 -11.52 -25.72
N ASP A 84 -4.64 -11.57 -24.89
CA ASP A 84 -5.60 -10.49 -24.69
C ASP A 84 -4.90 -9.17 -24.32
N LEU A 85 -3.88 -9.21 -23.44
CA LEU A 85 -3.10 -8.03 -23.10
C LEU A 85 -2.31 -7.49 -24.31
N HIS A 86 -1.70 -8.40 -25.07
CA HIS A 86 -0.94 -8.05 -26.26
C HIS A 86 -1.88 -7.43 -27.31
N ASP A 87 -2.98 -8.09 -27.65
CA ASP A 87 -3.93 -7.64 -28.66
C ASP A 87 -4.49 -6.25 -28.30
N ASN A 88 -4.88 -6.05 -27.03
CA ASN A 88 -5.33 -4.73 -26.56
C ASN A 88 -4.22 -3.66 -26.63
N PHE A 89 -2.96 -4.02 -26.36
CA PHE A 89 -1.83 -3.08 -26.45
C PHE A 89 -1.45 -2.72 -27.89
N PHE A 90 -1.48 -3.68 -28.82
CA PHE A 90 -1.09 -3.47 -30.21
C PHE A 90 -2.20 -2.82 -31.05
N MET A 91 -3.46 -3.20 -30.84
CA MET A 91 -4.59 -2.53 -31.51
C MET A 91 -4.71 -1.06 -31.10
N GLY A 92 -4.41 -0.73 -29.84
CA GLY A 92 -4.44 0.66 -29.35
C GLY A 92 -3.32 1.57 -29.88
N ASN A 93 -2.24 1.01 -30.44
CA ASN A 93 -1.12 1.77 -31.00
C ASN A 93 -1.14 1.85 -32.54
N GLY A 94 -2.00 1.07 -33.21
CA GLY A 94 -2.04 0.95 -34.67
C GLY A 94 -2.81 2.06 -35.42
N GLU A 95 -3.56 2.90 -34.71
CA GLU A 95 -4.46 3.89 -35.33
C GLU A 95 -4.31 5.28 -34.68
N LYS A 96 -3.12 5.86 -34.74
CA LYS A 96 -2.91 7.29 -34.45
C LYS A 96 -2.45 8.01 -35.70
N ASN A 97 -3.40 8.40 -36.54
CA ASN A 97 -3.16 9.47 -37.50
C ASN A 97 -3.16 10.79 -36.74
N PHE A 98 -2.02 11.46 -36.82
CA PHE A 98 -1.69 12.77 -36.29
C PHE A 98 -2.76 13.82 -36.68
N THR A 99 -3.56 14.26 -35.71
CA THR A 99 -4.06 15.64 -35.56
C THR A 99 -4.76 15.77 -34.21
N ASP A 100 -4.45 16.88 -33.54
CA ASP A 100 -4.99 17.41 -32.29
C ASP A 100 -4.57 16.76 -30.96
N GLY A 101 -4.07 17.63 -30.09
CA GLY A 101 -3.45 17.34 -28.81
C GLY A 101 -4.44 16.96 -27.72
N GLU A 102 -5.09 15.82 -27.88
CA GLU A 102 -5.73 15.10 -26.79
C GLU A 102 -4.88 13.87 -26.43
N GLU A 103 -4.47 13.79 -25.17
CA GLU A 103 -3.92 12.60 -24.50
C GLU A 103 -4.99 11.48 -24.37
N GLY A 104 -5.76 11.24 -25.42
CA GLY A 104 -6.78 10.21 -25.53
C GLY A 104 -6.27 9.05 -26.38
N GLY A 105 -5.78 7.99 -25.75
CA GLY A 105 -5.47 6.76 -26.48
C GLY A 105 -4.98 5.67 -25.57
N TYR A 106 -5.89 4.78 -25.19
CA TYR A 106 -5.69 3.52 -24.47
C TYR A 106 -5.13 3.65 -23.04
N ASN A 107 -5.92 4.28 -22.16
CA ASN A 107 -5.68 4.37 -20.72
C ASN A 107 -6.49 3.34 -19.88
N ASP A 108 -7.16 2.38 -20.51
CA ASP A 108 -8.12 1.46 -19.88
C ASP A 108 -7.49 0.15 -19.34
N SER A 109 -6.16 0.03 -19.37
CA SER A 109 -5.42 -1.03 -18.69
C SER A 109 -5.30 -0.72 -17.19
N LEU A 110 -6.38 -0.98 -16.45
CA LEU A 110 -6.34 -0.93 -14.98
C LEU A 110 -5.61 -2.18 -14.44
N PRO A 111 -4.61 -2.07 -13.56
CA PRO A 111 -3.90 -0.88 -13.04
C PRO A 111 -2.54 -0.60 -13.72
N ASP A 112 -2.03 0.63 -13.63
CA ASP A 112 -0.69 0.98 -14.15
C ASP A 112 0.41 0.13 -13.48
N PHE A 113 1.27 -0.50 -14.28
CA PHE A 113 2.28 -1.47 -13.81
C PHE A 113 3.19 -0.90 -12.71
N ASN A 114 3.67 0.33 -12.87
CA ASN A 114 4.57 0.97 -11.91
C ASN A 114 3.89 1.19 -10.55
N SER A 115 2.68 1.76 -10.55
CA SER A 115 1.91 2.04 -9.33
C SER A 115 1.53 0.74 -8.61
N TRP A 116 1.17 -0.29 -9.37
CA TRP A 116 0.89 -1.61 -8.81
C TRP A 116 2.13 -2.23 -8.16
N ILE A 117 3.28 -2.26 -8.84
CA ILE A 117 4.54 -2.79 -8.29
C ILE A 117 4.97 -2.05 -7.03
N VAL A 118 4.91 -0.71 -7.05
CA VAL A 118 5.26 0.11 -5.87
C VAL A 118 4.37 -0.28 -4.69
N THR A 119 3.07 -0.47 -4.92
CA THR A 119 2.13 -0.87 -3.87
C THR A 119 2.45 -2.26 -3.31
N VAL A 120 2.67 -3.25 -4.17
CA VAL A 120 2.98 -4.64 -3.76
C VAL A 120 4.31 -4.73 -3.02
N SER A 121 5.36 -4.09 -3.56
CA SER A 121 6.70 -4.11 -2.97
C SER A 121 6.73 -3.41 -1.62
N SER A 122 6.15 -2.20 -1.52
CA SER A 122 6.07 -1.45 -0.26
C SER A 122 5.27 -2.18 0.81
N LEU A 123 4.17 -2.85 0.45
CA LEU A 123 3.38 -3.65 1.39
C LEU A 123 4.17 -4.85 1.93
N SER A 124 4.93 -5.51 1.05
CA SER A 124 5.79 -6.64 1.42
C SER A 124 6.90 -6.20 2.39
N LEU A 125 7.55 -5.06 2.11
CA LEU A 125 8.55 -4.45 2.99
C LEU A 125 7.94 -4.04 4.35
N ALA A 126 6.76 -3.42 4.35
CA ALA A 126 6.07 -3.04 5.57
C ALA A 126 5.75 -4.27 6.44
N ALA A 127 5.31 -5.38 5.83
CA ALA A 127 5.07 -6.64 6.54
C ALA A 127 6.36 -7.23 7.14
N MET A 128 7.48 -7.19 6.41
CA MET A 128 8.78 -7.65 6.92
C MET A 128 9.23 -6.83 8.14
N PHE A 129 9.06 -5.51 8.10
CA PHE A 129 9.39 -4.64 9.22
C PHE A 129 8.43 -4.83 10.40
N ALA A 130 7.15 -5.13 10.15
CA ALA A 130 6.19 -5.50 11.20
C ALA A 130 6.63 -6.75 11.97
N ILE A 131 6.99 -7.81 11.25
CA ILE A 131 7.40 -9.09 11.83
C ILE A 131 8.70 -8.92 12.62
N THR A 132 9.69 -8.26 12.02
CA THR A 132 10.99 -8.01 12.66
C THR A 132 10.84 -7.14 13.90
N GLY A 133 10.04 -6.06 13.82
CA GLY A 133 9.73 -5.19 14.96
C GLY A 133 8.99 -5.92 16.07
N GLY A 134 8.03 -6.78 15.74
CA GLY A 134 7.31 -7.63 16.69
C GLY A 134 8.23 -8.62 17.41
N ALA A 135 9.12 -9.28 16.67
CA ALA A 135 10.12 -10.19 17.25
C ALA A 135 11.03 -9.46 18.26
N PHE A 136 11.55 -8.28 17.88
CA PHE A 136 12.36 -7.47 18.81
C PHE A 136 11.57 -6.99 20.03
N ALA A 137 10.28 -6.65 19.88
CA ALA A 137 9.43 -6.29 21.01
C ALA A 137 9.27 -7.45 22.00
N ILE A 138 9.08 -8.68 21.52
CA ILE A 138 8.99 -9.88 22.36
C ILE A 138 10.33 -10.15 23.06
N VAL A 139 11.44 -10.08 22.33
CA VAL A 139 12.78 -10.28 22.90
C VAL A 139 13.07 -9.25 23.98
N ASN A 140 12.72 -7.98 23.76
CA ASN A 140 12.90 -6.92 24.75
C ASN A 140 11.97 -7.09 25.97
N ALA A 141 10.79 -7.69 25.80
CA ALA A 141 9.88 -7.98 26.91
C ALA A 141 10.43 -9.08 27.84
N ILE A 142 11.16 -10.06 27.29
CA ILE A 142 11.69 -11.20 28.04
C ILE A 142 13.10 -10.92 28.57
N ARG A 143 13.96 -10.42 27.69
CA ARG A 143 15.35 -10.10 28.00
C ARG A 143 15.38 -8.61 28.34
N ASN A 144 15.60 -8.28 29.60
CA ASN A 144 15.74 -6.90 30.08
C ASN A 144 17.00 -6.26 29.45
N SER A 145 16.88 -5.91 28.17
CA SER A 145 18.01 -5.75 27.27
C SER A 145 18.52 -4.31 27.34
N ALA A 146 19.70 -4.14 27.92
CA ALA A 146 20.41 -2.86 27.99
C ALA A 146 21.16 -2.51 26.69
N GLU A 147 21.02 -3.32 25.64
CA GLU A 147 21.69 -3.14 24.35
C GLU A 147 20.88 -2.19 23.46
N MET A 148 21.58 -1.25 22.81
CA MET A 148 20.95 -0.13 22.07
C MET A 148 20.00 -0.60 20.95
N VAL A 149 20.35 -1.69 20.26
CA VAL A 149 19.56 -2.22 19.13
C VAL A 149 18.38 -3.09 19.58
N PHE A 150 18.51 -3.80 20.70
CA PHE A 150 17.44 -4.64 21.25
C PHE A 150 16.51 -3.89 22.20
N GLY A 151 16.90 -2.69 22.63
CA GLY A 151 16.09 -1.81 23.45
C GLY A 151 15.09 -0.95 22.64
N PHE A 152 14.73 0.20 23.21
CA PHE A 152 13.70 1.08 22.66
C PHE A 152 14.03 1.63 21.25
N LEU A 153 15.31 1.82 20.93
CA LEU A 153 15.74 2.42 19.66
C LEU A 153 15.46 1.48 18.47
N GLY A 154 15.70 0.17 18.64
CA GLY A 154 15.39 -0.82 17.60
C GLY A 154 13.90 -0.81 17.25
N ILE A 155 13.04 -0.83 18.27
CA ILE A 155 11.59 -0.77 18.06
C ILE A 155 11.21 0.52 17.32
N LEU A 156 11.78 1.67 17.69
CA LEU A 156 11.51 2.93 16.99
C LEU A 156 11.92 2.89 15.52
N ILE A 157 13.12 2.36 15.20
CA ILE A 157 13.64 2.26 13.84
C ILE A 157 12.71 1.38 12.97
N TRP A 158 12.41 0.16 13.40
CA TRP A 158 11.61 -0.78 12.61
C TRP A 158 10.17 -0.30 12.39
N ASN A 159 9.56 0.31 13.42
CA ASN A 159 8.22 0.88 13.26
C ASN A 159 8.24 2.12 12.35
N THR A 160 9.29 2.95 12.39
CA THR A 160 9.42 4.12 11.48
C THR A 160 9.55 3.69 10.03
N PHE A 161 10.37 2.68 9.72
CA PHE A 161 10.43 2.11 8.37
C PHE A 161 9.07 1.51 7.95
N GLY A 162 8.36 0.86 8.87
CA GLY A 162 6.98 0.40 8.66
C GLY A 162 6.03 1.54 8.26
N ILE A 163 6.09 2.70 8.92
CA ILE A 163 5.30 3.89 8.57
C ILE A 163 5.64 4.38 7.16
N LEU A 164 6.93 4.51 6.84
CA LEU A 164 7.37 4.99 5.52
C LEU A 164 6.88 4.07 4.41
N CYS A 165 7.06 2.76 4.54
CA CYS A 165 6.58 1.81 3.54
C CYS A 165 5.05 1.76 3.47
N GLY A 166 4.35 1.80 4.61
CA GLY A 166 2.88 1.81 4.67
C GLY A 166 2.27 3.05 4.02
N THR A 167 2.83 4.23 4.30
CA THR A 167 2.38 5.49 3.70
C THR A 167 2.59 5.51 2.19
N VAL A 168 3.75 5.06 1.68
CA VAL A 168 3.99 4.95 0.22
C VAL A 168 2.95 4.05 -0.45
N SER A 169 2.62 2.91 0.17
CA SER A 169 1.59 1.99 -0.33
C SER A 169 0.21 2.65 -0.40
N ILE A 170 -0.18 3.35 0.68
CA ILE A 170 -1.46 4.07 0.78
C ILE A 170 -1.55 5.16 -0.29
N PHE A 171 -0.53 6.02 -0.41
CA PHE A 171 -0.54 7.12 -1.39
C PHE A 171 -0.58 6.60 -2.83
N SER A 172 0.25 5.61 -3.15
CA SER A 172 0.28 4.99 -4.49
C SER A 172 -1.10 4.43 -4.87
N TRP A 173 -1.77 3.74 -3.94
CA TRP A 173 -3.09 3.16 -4.20
C TRP A 173 -4.21 4.21 -4.27
N ILE A 174 -4.16 5.27 -3.44
CA ILE A 174 -5.14 6.37 -3.51
C ILE A 174 -5.05 7.08 -4.87
N ILE A 175 -3.84 7.34 -5.37
CA ILE A 175 -3.64 7.93 -6.70
C ILE A 175 -4.26 7.04 -7.78
N LEU A 176 -4.02 5.73 -7.72
CA LEU A 176 -4.63 4.77 -8.64
C LEU A 176 -6.17 4.77 -8.55
N TYR A 177 -6.72 4.82 -7.34
CA TYR A 177 -8.16 4.88 -7.10
C TYR A 177 -8.81 6.11 -7.72
N LEU A 178 -8.24 7.30 -7.48
CA LEU A 178 -8.79 8.57 -7.96
C LEU A 178 -8.66 8.71 -9.48
N SER A 179 -7.55 8.24 -10.07
CA SER A 179 -7.27 8.42 -11.49
C SER A 179 -7.99 7.42 -12.39
N LYS A 180 -8.14 6.16 -11.93
CA LYS A 180 -8.59 5.05 -12.78
C LYS A 180 -9.88 4.42 -12.25
N PHE A 181 -9.94 3.99 -11.00
CA PHE A 181 -11.11 3.28 -10.46
C PHE A 181 -12.35 4.16 -10.22
N ARG A 182 -12.20 5.49 -10.13
CA ARG A 182 -13.33 6.43 -10.05
C ARG A 182 -14.01 6.66 -11.41
N LYS A 183 -13.26 6.47 -12.49
CA LYS A 183 -13.75 6.54 -13.87
C LYS A 183 -14.48 5.24 -14.22
N ASN A 184 -15.11 5.19 -15.39
CA ASN A 184 -15.79 4.00 -15.85
C ASN A 184 -14.78 2.86 -16.08
N VAL A 185 -14.97 1.72 -15.41
CA VAL A 185 -14.10 0.54 -15.47
C VAL A 185 -14.70 -0.60 -16.32
N MET A 186 -15.77 -0.33 -17.06
CA MET A 186 -16.41 -1.31 -17.94
C MET A 186 -15.60 -1.52 -19.22
N THR A 187 -15.65 -2.72 -19.80
CA THR A 187 -15.07 -2.97 -21.13
C THR A 187 -15.90 -2.29 -22.23
N LEU A 188 -15.34 -2.16 -23.44
CA LEU A 188 -16.05 -1.58 -24.58
C LEU A 188 -17.34 -2.36 -24.91
N GLU A 189 -17.28 -3.70 -24.90
CA GLU A 189 -18.45 -4.57 -25.07
C GLU A 189 -19.54 -4.31 -24.01
N GLU A 190 -19.14 -4.07 -22.76
CA GLU A 190 -20.06 -3.77 -21.66
C GLU A 190 -20.66 -2.36 -21.80
N LEU A 191 -19.86 -1.41 -22.28
CA LEU A 191 -20.29 -0.05 -22.55
C LEU A 191 -21.31 0.00 -23.70
N GLU A 192 -21.13 -0.77 -24.77
CA GLU A 192 -22.11 -0.96 -25.83
C GLU A 192 -23.43 -1.53 -25.28
N GLN A 193 -23.35 -2.40 -24.28
CA GLN A 193 -24.50 -2.92 -23.54
C GLN A 193 -25.08 -1.92 -22.52
N HIS A 194 -24.60 -0.67 -22.52
CA HIS A 194 -25.01 0.43 -21.65
C HIS A 194 -24.70 0.23 -20.16
N TRP A 195 -23.69 -0.58 -19.82
CA TRP A 195 -23.18 -0.64 -18.46
C TRP A 195 -22.32 0.57 -18.15
N VAL A 196 -22.60 1.21 -17.01
CA VAL A 196 -21.81 2.34 -16.51
C VAL A 196 -21.46 2.13 -15.05
N SER A 197 -20.25 2.52 -14.69
CA SER A 197 -19.71 2.39 -13.33
C SER A 197 -19.12 3.68 -12.77
N GLU A 198 -19.25 4.77 -13.51
CA GLU A 198 -18.69 6.07 -13.16
C GLU A 198 -19.20 6.55 -11.79
N PHE A 199 -18.28 6.98 -10.93
CA PHE A 199 -18.55 7.43 -9.54
C PHE A 199 -19.25 6.40 -8.63
N ARG A 200 -19.34 5.13 -9.05
CA ARG A 200 -19.95 4.04 -8.28
C ARG A 200 -18.91 3.10 -7.66
N SER A 201 -17.70 3.59 -7.44
CA SER A 201 -16.62 2.86 -6.80
C SER A 201 -16.41 3.29 -5.35
N CYS A 202 -16.18 2.32 -4.49
CA CYS A 202 -15.88 2.48 -3.07
C CYS A 202 -14.58 1.76 -2.74
N VAL A 203 -13.87 2.26 -1.74
CA VAL A 203 -12.69 1.59 -1.21
C VAL A 203 -13.13 0.37 -0.40
N GLY A 204 -12.47 -0.76 -0.61
CA GLY A 204 -12.83 -2.03 0.02
C GLY A 204 -12.13 -2.28 1.35
N PHE A 205 -12.57 -3.32 2.07
CA PHE A 205 -12.12 -3.63 3.43
C PHE A 205 -10.61 -3.87 3.54
N SER A 206 -10.02 -4.58 2.57
CA SER A 206 -8.60 -4.93 2.60
C SER A 206 -7.67 -3.72 2.58
N PHE A 207 -8.09 -2.64 1.92
CA PHE A 207 -7.33 -1.38 1.95
C PHE A 207 -7.35 -0.75 3.36
N TYR A 208 -8.48 -0.79 4.05
CA TYR A 208 -8.57 -0.29 5.42
C TYR A 208 -7.65 -1.03 6.39
N LEU A 209 -7.38 -2.32 6.16
CA LEU A 209 -6.41 -3.07 6.97
C LEU A 209 -4.99 -2.47 6.87
N VAL A 210 -4.60 -1.99 5.68
CA VAL A 210 -3.30 -1.32 5.48
C VAL A 210 -3.26 0.04 6.20
N VAL A 211 -4.35 0.79 6.17
CA VAL A 211 -4.50 2.07 6.89
C VAL A 211 -4.43 1.85 8.40
N ILE A 212 -5.15 0.86 8.92
CA ILE A 212 -5.13 0.50 10.35
C ILE A 212 -3.72 0.06 10.76
N SER A 213 -3.08 -0.81 9.97
CA SER A 213 -1.70 -1.26 10.23
C SER A 213 -0.72 -0.08 10.28
N THR A 214 -0.79 0.83 9.33
CA THR A 214 0.03 2.05 9.31
C THR A 214 -0.25 2.95 10.52
N THR A 215 -1.52 3.06 10.92
CA THR A 215 -1.92 3.81 12.12
C THR A 215 -1.35 3.18 13.40
N LEU A 216 -1.36 1.85 13.52
CA LEU A 216 -0.76 1.15 14.65
C LEU A 216 0.75 1.39 14.75
N PHE A 217 1.46 1.43 13.61
CA PHE A 217 2.87 1.83 13.60
C PHE A 217 3.07 3.26 14.14
N ILE A 218 2.25 4.22 13.70
CA ILE A 218 2.30 5.61 14.14
C ILE A 218 2.03 5.71 15.65
N VAL A 219 1.00 5.03 16.14
CA VAL A 219 0.66 4.99 17.56
C VAL A 219 1.81 4.37 18.36
N ASN A 220 2.42 3.28 17.89
CA ASN A 220 3.54 2.64 18.58
C ASN A 220 4.76 3.57 18.69
N VAL A 221 5.13 4.25 17.60
CA VAL A 221 6.20 5.26 17.62
C VAL A 221 5.83 6.44 18.54
N GLY A 222 4.57 6.88 18.53
CA GLY A 222 4.06 7.93 19.41
C GLY A 222 4.20 7.59 20.89
N ILE A 223 3.75 6.39 21.29
CA ILE A 223 3.87 5.89 22.67
C ILE A 223 5.33 5.86 23.10
N ILE A 224 6.21 5.25 22.30
CA ILE A 224 7.65 5.18 22.62
C ILE A 224 8.26 6.58 22.74
N SER A 225 7.91 7.48 21.83
CA SER A 225 8.39 8.87 21.84
C SER A 225 7.93 9.62 23.10
N THR A 226 6.70 9.38 23.58
CA THR A 226 6.22 9.97 24.83
C THR A 226 6.95 9.42 26.05
N ILE A 227 7.27 8.12 26.08
CA ILE A 227 8.03 7.48 27.17
C ILE A 227 9.45 8.06 27.25
N ILE A 228 10.13 8.23 26.11
CA ILE A 228 11.50 8.80 26.06
C ILE A 228 11.52 10.23 26.58
N LYS A 229 10.48 11.03 26.30
CA LYS A 229 10.39 12.42 26.76
C LYS A 229 10.15 12.55 28.27
N GLN A 230 9.79 11.48 28.99
CA GLN A 230 9.56 11.59 30.42
C GLN A 230 10.88 11.74 31.20
N PRO A 231 11.08 12.83 31.96
CA PRO A 231 12.34 13.14 32.66
C PRO A 231 12.67 12.17 33.82
N TRP A 232 11.74 11.29 34.20
CA TRP A 232 11.97 10.25 35.22
C TRP A 232 12.83 9.10 34.70
N VAL A 233 12.76 8.79 33.41
CA VAL A 233 13.55 7.72 32.77
C VAL A 233 15.02 8.12 32.66
N ASP A 234 15.29 9.35 32.22
CA ASP A 234 16.67 9.89 32.14
C ASP A 234 17.32 9.96 33.54
N ARG A 235 16.54 10.29 34.58
CA ARG A 235 17.03 10.26 35.97
C ARG A 235 17.42 8.84 36.41
N LYS A 236 16.64 7.82 36.07
CA LYS A 236 16.95 6.42 36.41
C LYS A 236 18.19 5.92 35.65
N LEU A 237 18.26 6.17 34.34
CA LEU A 237 19.41 5.81 33.50
C LEU A 237 20.71 6.48 33.98
N ARG A 238 20.66 7.79 34.29
CA ARG A 238 21.80 8.53 34.87
C ARG A 238 22.20 7.99 36.24
N SER A 239 21.26 7.51 37.06
CA SER A 239 21.55 6.94 38.37
C SER A 239 22.25 5.57 38.27
N GLU A 240 21.86 4.73 37.31
CA GLU A 240 22.52 3.44 37.06
C GLU A 240 23.91 3.61 36.45
N LEU A 241 24.09 4.55 35.52
CA LEU A 241 25.41 4.90 35.00
C LEU A 241 26.34 5.39 36.11
N ARG A 242 25.85 6.24 37.02
CA ARG A 242 26.63 6.72 38.18
C ARG A 242 27.04 5.57 39.11
N LYS A 243 26.16 4.60 39.34
CA LYS A 243 26.48 3.39 40.14
C LYS A 243 27.52 2.50 39.46
N LYS A 244 27.44 2.31 38.13
CA LYS A 244 28.44 1.52 37.38
C LYS A 244 29.80 2.21 37.31
N LEU A 245 29.82 3.54 37.23
CA LEU A 245 31.04 4.34 37.30
C LEU A 245 31.65 4.36 38.71
N SER A 246 30.82 4.37 39.77
CA SER A 246 31.31 4.33 41.15
C SER A 246 31.72 2.93 41.61
N SER A 247 31.24 1.85 40.97
CA SER A 247 31.58 0.47 41.35
C SER A 247 32.90 -0.04 40.76
N GLY A 248 33.74 0.84 40.19
CA GLY A 248 35.16 0.54 39.97
C GLY A 248 35.49 -0.69 39.12
N LYS A 249 34.74 -0.94 38.03
CA LYS A 249 35.15 -1.87 36.96
C LYS A 249 35.04 -1.19 35.60
N PHE A 250 35.86 -0.17 35.41
CA PHE A 250 36.14 0.41 34.10
C PHE A 250 37.59 0.05 33.74
N ILE A 251 37.76 -1.06 33.02
CA ILE A 251 39.00 -1.29 32.26
C ILE A 251 38.79 -0.50 30.97
N SER A 252 39.48 0.63 30.84
CA SER A 252 39.52 1.38 29.59
C SER A 252 40.34 0.59 28.57
N HIS A 253 39.69 0.11 27.52
CA HIS A 253 40.39 -0.03 26.24
C HIS A 253 39.89 1.10 25.35
N SER A 254 40.63 2.21 25.37
CA SER A 254 40.54 3.25 24.36
C SER A 254 41.87 3.30 23.62
N PRO A 255 41.93 2.87 22.34
CA PRO A 255 43.10 3.08 21.49
C PRO A 255 42.94 4.45 20.83
N ALA A 256 43.30 5.52 21.54
CA ALA A 256 43.39 6.84 20.94
C ALA A 256 44.32 7.74 21.77
N SER A 257 45.61 7.41 21.77
CA SER A 257 46.66 8.34 22.19
C SER A 257 47.82 8.31 21.19
N SER A 258 47.73 9.11 20.15
CA SER A 258 48.89 9.85 19.65
C SER A 258 48.38 11.04 18.85
N ILE A 259 49.16 12.12 18.86
CA ILE A 259 48.90 13.41 18.19
C ILE A 259 48.08 14.39 19.05
N ALA A 260 48.60 14.68 20.25
CA ALA A 260 48.37 15.96 20.91
C ALA A 260 49.55 16.91 20.60
N LYS A 261 49.18 18.13 20.21
CA LYS A 261 50.02 19.29 19.87
C LYS A 261 50.92 19.72 21.04
N LYS A 262 52.17 20.10 20.73
CA LYS A 262 53.13 20.76 21.64
C LYS A 262 52.69 22.20 22.00
N PRO A 263 52.76 22.64 23.26
CA PRO A 263 52.63 24.04 23.64
C PRO A 263 53.99 24.78 23.65
N LYS A 264 53.93 26.08 23.32
CA LYS A 264 54.98 27.11 23.48
C LYS A 264 55.20 27.41 24.98
N SER A 265 56.45 27.59 25.38
CA SER A 265 56.87 28.12 26.69
C SER A 265 57.56 29.47 26.52
N ASP A 266 57.19 30.44 27.35
CA ASP A 266 57.75 31.80 27.42
C ASP A 266 59.02 31.86 28.31
N ILE A 267 60.00 32.67 27.87
CA ILE A 267 60.85 33.70 28.56
C ILE A 267 61.25 33.42 30.05
N ILE A 268 62.52 33.45 30.51
CA ILE A 268 63.36 34.63 30.92
C ILE A 268 64.78 34.15 31.42
N SER A 269 65.83 34.96 31.15
CA SER A 269 67.16 35.17 31.83
C SER A 269 68.05 33.96 32.18
N VAL A 270 69.37 33.91 31.97
CA VAL A 270 70.48 34.89 32.02
C VAL A 270 71.51 34.50 30.97
#